data_AF-A0A3B1EJV7-F1
#
_entry.id   AF-A0A3B1EJV7-F1
#
_cell.length_a   1.000
_cell.length_b   1.000
_cell.length_c   1.000
_cell.angle_alpha   90.00
_cell.angle_beta   90.00
_cell.angle_gamma   90.00
#
_symmetry.space_group_name_H-M   'P 1'
#
loop_
_entity.id
_entity.type
_entity.pdbx_description
1 polymer ?
#
loop_
_entity_poly.entity_id
_entity_poly.type
_entity_poly.pdbx_seq_one_letter_code
_entity_poly.pdbx_strand_id
1 'polypeptide(L)'
;MKNKFTHQNPTTMRTKNTDFLLNEAGQLIQTAKNDLSLSEEGIVNYMVCQNSRQALIKSMTYFLFKNGIEPKGLVTTENLLKQCKEVDPRFEKVDLSNILCRHEEGNDEYCLTTEKVSKCFRSAEEVHSIVAKPVSGL
;
A
#
# COMPACT_ATOMS: atom_id res chain seq x y z
N MET A 1 45.46 -19.68 2.05
CA MET A 1 44.12 -19.38 2.57
C MET A 1 43.27 -18.84 1.43
N LYS A 2 42.23 -19.56 0.99
CA LYS A 2 41.34 -19.12 -0.10
C LYS A 2 40.14 -18.41 0.53
N ASN A 3 40.08 -17.08 0.43
CA ASN A 3 38.92 -16.30 0.86
C ASN A 3 37.73 -16.66 -0.04
N LYS A 4 36.72 -17.32 0.54
CA LYS A 4 35.43 -17.54 -0.08
C LYS A 4 34.62 -16.24 0.01
N PHE A 5 34.81 -15.33 -0.94
CA PHE A 5 33.80 -14.33 -1.21
C PHE A 5 32.63 -15.04 -1.90
N THR A 6 31.55 -15.24 -1.16
CA THR A 6 30.29 -15.70 -1.72
C THR A 6 29.70 -14.54 -2.52
N HIS A 7 29.74 -14.64 -3.85
CA HIS A 7 28.97 -13.75 -4.71
C HIS A 7 27.49 -14.03 -4.48
N GLN A 8 26.85 -13.23 -3.63
CA GLN A 8 25.39 -13.21 -3.54
C GLN A 8 24.85 -12.47 -4.77
N ASN A 9 23.88 -13.08 -5.44
CA ASN A 9 23.25 -12.55 -6.64
C ASN A 9 22.56 -11.20 -6.33
N PRO A 10 22.72 -10.14 -7.15
CA PRO A 10 22.14 -8.80 -6.88
C PRO A 10 20.62 -8.83 -6.63
N THR A 11 19.91 -9.75 -7.28
CA THR A 11 18.47 -9.97 -7.13
C THR A 11 18.09 -10.49 -5.74
N THR A 12 18.96 -11.27 -5.09
CA THR A 12 18.75 -11.83 -3.75
C THR A 12 19.01 -10.81 -2.64
N MET A 13 19.80 -9.76 -2.91
CA MET A 13 20.08 -8.69 -1.94
C MET A 13 18.99 -7.61 -1.93
N ARG A 14 18.35 -7.34 -3.08
CA ARG A 14 17.26 -6.35 -3.21
C ARG A 14 15.96 -6.80 -2.54
N THR A 15 15.62 -8.10 -2.59
CA THR A 15 14.39 -8.65 -1.99
C THR A 15 14.37 -8.54 -0.47
N LYS A 16 15.46 -8.91 0.22
CA LYS A 16 15.57 -8.82 1.69
C LYS A 16 15.45 -7.39 2.25
N ASN A 17 15.74 -6.36 1.45
CA ASN A 17 15.68 -4.97 1.91
C ASN A 17 14.30 -4.33 1.72
N THR A 18 13.26 -5.07 1.35
CA THR A 18 11.93 -4.50 1.10
C THR A 18 10.80 -5.12 1.90
N ASP A 19 11.03 -6.26 2.54
CA ASP A 19 10.03 -6.94 3.39
C ASP A 19 9.52 -6.04 4.54
N PHE A 20 10.33 -5.08 5.00
CA PHE A 20 9.91 -4.08 5.98
C PHE A 20 8.70 -3.27 5.50
N LEU A 21 8.60 -2.96 4.20
CA LEU A 21 7.47 -2.22 3.62
C LEU A 21 6.17 -3.02 3.74
N LEU A 22 6.22 -4.33 3.46
CA LEU A 22 5.04 -5.19 3.56
C LEU A 22 4.62 -5.38 5.02
N ASN A 23 5.58 -5.56 5.92
CA ASN A 23 5.32 -5.68 7.35
C ASN A 23 4.69 -4.39 7.92
N GLU A 24 5.27 -3.22 7.62
CA GLU A 24 4.72 -1.93 8.03
C GLU A 24 3.33 -1.69 7.43
N ALA A 25 3.11 -2.06 6.16
CA ALA A 25 1.78 -1.99 5.55
C ALA A 25 0.76 -2.84 6.31
N GLY A 26 1.12 -4.06 6.71
CA GLY A 26 0.24 -4.94 7.51
C GLY A 26 -0.08 -4.35 8.88
N GLN A 27 0.90 -3.73 9.55
CA GLN A 27 0.68 -3.03 10.82
C GLN A 27 -0.27 -1.85 10.66
N LEU A 28 -0.10 -1.04 9.62
CA LEU A 28 -0.96 0.10 9.32
C LEU A 28 -2.40 -0.34 9.01
N ILE A 29 -2.60 -1.43 8.26
CA ILE A 29 -3.93 -2.03 8.04
C ILE A 29 -4.56 -2.46 9.37
N GLN A 30 -3.81 -3.13 10.24
CA GLN A 30 -4.34 -3.57 11.52
C GLN A 30 -4.73 -2.38 12.41
N THR A 31 -3.92 -1.32 12.46
CA THR A 31 -4.24 -0.09 13.19
C THR A 31 -5.50 0.56 12.62
N ALA A 32 -5.56 0.77 11.29
CA ALA A 32 -6.72 1.36 10.64
C ALA A 32 -8.00 0.55 10.87
N LYS A 33 -7.91 -0.78 10.91
CA LYS A 33 -9.05 -1.67 11.20
C LYS A 33 -9.54 -1.51 12.64
N ASN A 34 -8.62 -1.42 13.60
CA ASN A 34 -8.96 -1.22 15.01
C ASN A 34 -9.62 0.14 15.20
N ASP A 35 -9.04 1.20 14.62
CA ASP A 35 -9.56 2.56 14.70
C ASP A 35 -10.94 2.67 14.04
N LEU A 36 -11.15 2.04 12.88
CA LEU A 36 -12.46 2.04 12.20
C LEU A 36 -13.56 1.42 13.07
N SER A 37 -13.23 0.40 13.87
CA SER A 37 -14.18 -0.23 14.79
C SER A 37 -14.60 0.66 15.98
N LEU A 38 -13.91 1.78 16.18
CA LEU A 38 -14.13 2.76 17.25
C LEU A 38 -14.64 4.12 16.72
N SER A 39 -14.95 4.22 15.42
CA SER A 39 -15.16 5.49 14.72
C SER A 39 -16.49 6.19 15.02
N GLU A 40 -16.63 6.77 16.22
CA GLU A 40 -17.65 7.77 16.54
C GLU A 40 -17.11 9.22 16.48
N GLU A 41 -15.80 9.43 16.30
CA GLU A 41 -15.14 10.74 16.38
C GLU A 41 -14.27 11.08 15.14
N GLY A 42 -14.32 12.34 14.69
CA GLY A 42 -13.65 12.81 13.47
C GLY A 42 -12.12 12.64 13.44
N ILE A 43 -11.45 12.65 14.60
CA ILE A 43 -9.99 12.41 14.70
C ILE A 43 -9.65 10.96 14.34
N VAL A 44 -10.48 10.00 14.75
CA VAL A 44 -10.31 8.58 14.44
C VAL A 44 -10.43 8.36 12.93
N ASN A 45 -11.41 9.02 12.30
CA ASN A 45 -11.63 8.96 10.86
C ASN A 45 -10.44 9.50 10.04
N TYR A 46 -9.77 10.56 10.53
CA TYR A 46 -8.55 11.07 9.92
C TYR A 46 -7.41 10.03 10.00
N MET A 47 -7.21 9.43 11.17
CA MET A 47 -6.15 8.44 11.40
C MET A 47 -6.34 7.19 10.55
N VAL A 48 -7.58 6.67 10.45
CA VAL A 48 -7.89 5.54 9.56
C VAL A 48 -7.53 5.87 8.12
N CYS A 49 -7.90 7.06 7.63
CA CYS A 49 -7.58 7.47 6.25
C CYS A 49 -6.06 7.58 6.02
N GLN A 50 -5.32 8.18 6.95
CA GLN A 50 -3.87 8.32 6.83
C GLN A 50 -3.16 6.95 6.86
N ASN A 51 -3.53 6.09 7.79
CA ASN A 51 -2.97 4.74 7.90
C ASN A 51 -3.26 3.91 6.64
N SER A 52 -4.49 3.98 6.13
CA SER A 52 -4.89 3.29 4.89
C SER A 52 -4.09 3.76 3.69
N ARG A 53 -3.90 5.08 3.52
CA ARG A 53 -3.10 5.65 2.43
C ARG A 53 -1.64 5.21 2.49
N GLN A 54 -1.03 5.23 3.68
CA GLN A 54 0.35 4.77 3.85
C GLN A 54 0.49 3.26 3.57
N ALA A 55 -0.45 2.44 4.03
CA ALA A 55 -0.46 1.00 3.77
C ALA A 55 -0.53 0.70 2.27
N LEU A 56 -1.38 1.44 1.54
CA LEU A 56 -1.50 1.34 0.09
C LEU A 56 -0.18 1.63 -0.63
N ILE A 57 0.45 2.78 -0.32
CA ILE A 57 1.73 3.19 -0.91
C ILE A 57 2.82 2.15 -0.65
N LYS A 58 2.95 1.71 0.61
CA LYS A 58 3.97 0.72 1.00
C LYS A 58 3.74 -0.64 0.34
N SER A 59 2.49 -1.10 0.24
CA SER A 59 2.16 -2.38 -0.41
C SER A 59 2.49 -2.37 -1.90
N MET A 60 2.11 -1.31 -2.62
CA MET A 60 2.44 -1.16 -4.05
C MET A 60 3.94 -1.00 -4.29
N THR A 61 4.61 -0.23 -3.43
CA THR A 61 6.07 -0.03 -3.51
C THR A 61 6.82 -1.35 -3.27
N TYR A 62 6.43 -2.11 -2.25
CA TYR A 62 6.93 -3.47 -2.02
C TYR A 62 6.72 -4.35 -3.25
N PHE A 63 5.51 -4.34 -3.81
CA PHE A 63 5.18 -5.17 -4.97
C PHE A 63 6.07 -4.86 -6.18
N LEU A 64 6.27 -3.58 -6.50
CA LEU A 64 7.16 -3.17 -7.59
C LEU A 64 8.61 -3.62 -7.34
N PHE A 65 9.15 -3.36 -6.15
CA PHE A 65 10.51 -3.79 -5.83
C PHE A 65 10.70 -5.30 -5.84
N LYS A 66 9.71 -6.05 -5.35
CA LYS A 66 9.73 -7.52 -5.36
C LYS A 66 9.70 -8.09 -6.78
N ASN A 67 9.19 -7.32 -7.75
CA ASN A 67 9.24 -7.63 -9.18
C ASN A 67 10.44 -6.97 -9.90
N GLY A 68 11.43 -6.45 -9.15
CA GLY A 68 12.64 -5.85 -9.72
C GLY A 68 12.46 -4.46 -10.32
N ILE A 69 11.31 -3.82 -10.09
CA ILE A 69 10.94 -2.53 -10.66
C ILE A 69 11.12 -1.44 -9.60
N GLU A 70 11.92 -0.42 -9.92
CA GLU A 70 11.99 0.80 -9.11
C GLU A 70 10.83 1.73 -9.52
N PRO A 71 10.05 2.25 -8.56
CA PRO A 71 8.98 3.20 -8.87
C PRO A 71 9.50 4.41 -9.65
N LYS A 72 8.92 4.68 -10.81
CA LYS A 72 9.32 5.80 -11.67
C LYS A 72 8.45 7.03 -11.39
N GLY A 73 9.04 8.22 -11.48
CA GLY A 73 8.32 9.49 -11.35
C GLY A 73 7.93 9.84 -9.91
N LEU A 74 6.91 10.68 -9.75
CA LEU A 74 6.41 11.06 -8.42
C LEU A 74 5.77 9.85 -7.73
N VAL A 75 6.08 9.67 -6.45
CA VAL A 75 5.50 8.61 -5.61
C VAL A 75 4.08 9.02 -5.18
N THR A 76 3.14 8.95 -6.12
CA THR A 76 1.70 9.14 -5.87
C THR A 76 0.99 7.78 -5.91
N THR A 77 -0.15 7.68 -5.24
CA THR A 77 -0.97 6.45 -5.22
C THR A 77 -1.44 6.05 -6.62
N GLU A 78 -1.81 7.03 -7.45
CA GLU A 78 -2.25 6.83 -8.83
C GLU A 78 -1.12 6.28 -9.71
N ASN A 79 0.07 6.88 -9.63
CA ASN A 79 1.21 6.47 -10.45
C ASN A 79 1.76 5.11 -10.03
N LEU A 80 1.78 4.82 -8.73
CA LEU A 80 2.14 3.50 -8.21
C LEU A 80 1.14 2.42 -8.67
N LEU A 81 -0.17 2.70 -8.60
CA LEU A 81 -1.18 1.74 -9.05
C LEU A 81 -1.06 1.47 -10.56
N LYS A 82 -0.86 2.52 -11.36
CA LYS A 82 -0.63 2.38 -12.80
C LYS A 82 0.54 1.42 -13.07
N GLN A 83 1.67 1.60 -12.39
CA GLN A 83 2.82 0.71 -12.52
C GLN A 83 2.51 -0.72 -12.04
N CYS A 84 1.71 -0.89 -10.98
CA CYS A 84 1.31 -2.23 -10.54
C CYS A 84 0.41 -2.95 -11.56
N LYS A 85 -0.51 -2.23 -12.22
CA LYS A 85 -1.37 -2.75 -13.29
C LYS A 85 -0.59 -3.24 -14.51
N GLU A 86 0.50 -2.54 -14.85
CA GLU A 86 1.41 -2.96 -15.93
C GLU A 86 2.11 -4.30 -15.63
N VAL A 87 2.21 -4.69 -14.35
CA VAL A 87 2.93 -5.89 -13.90
C VAL A 87 1.98 -7.05 -13.60
N ASP A 88 0.81 -6.78 -13.00
CA ASP A 88 -0.14 -7.82 -12.59
C ASP A 88 -1.60 -7.36 -12.78
N PRO A 89 -2.40 -8.06 -13.60
CA PRO A 89 -3.77 -7.67 -13.91
C PRO A 89 -4.73 -7.74 -12.71
N ARG A 90 -4.34 -8.37 -11.59
CA ARG A 90 -5.14 -8.34 -10.35
C ARG A 90 -5.36 -6.91 -9.86
N PHE A 91 -4.43 -6.00 -10.15
CA PHE A 91 -4.56 -4.58 -9.83
C PHE A 91 -5.58 -3.84 -10.70
N GLU A 92 -6.08 -4.40 -11.80
CA GLU A 92 -7.05 -3.71 -12.65
C GLU A 92 -8.39 -3.44 -11.95
N LYS A 93 -8.74 -4.29 -10.99
CA LYS A 93 -9.97 -4.19 -10.19
C LYS A 93 -9.88 -3.18 -9.07
N VAL A 94 -8.67 -2.71 -8.74
CA VAL A 94 -8.45 -1.76 -7.66
C VAL A 94 -8.94 -0.38 -8.08
N ASP A 95 -9.91 0.15 -7.35
CA ASP A 95 -10.40 1.51 -7.48
C ASP A 95 -9.88 2.39 -6.32
N LEU A 96 -9.16 3.46 -6.67
CA LEU A 96 -8.63 4.45 -5.73
C LEU A 96 -9.42 5.75 -5.71
N SER A 97 -10.54 5.85 -6.43
CA SER A 97 -11.41 7.04 -6.42
C SER A 97 -11.76 7.50 -5.00
N ASN A 98 -11.90 6.56 -4.06
CA ASN A 98 -12.20 6.79 -2.65
C ASN A 98 -10.98 7.15 -1.77
N ILE A 99 -9.75 7.05 -2.29
CA ILE A 99 -8.49 7.39 -1.58
C ILE A 99 -7.97 8.78 -1.98
N LEU A 100 -8.44 9.35 -3.10
CA LEU A 100 -8.00 10.64 -3.65
C LEU A 100 -8.62 11.86 -2.96
N CYS A 101 -8.74 11.79 -1.65
CA CYS A 101 -9.05 12.90 -0.78
C CYS A 101 -8.01 14.02 -0.91
N ARG A 102 -8.21 14.96 -1.83
CA ARG A 102 -7.42 16.19 -1.89
C ARG A 102 -8.02 17.15 -0.86
N HIS A 103 -7.17 17.72 0.01
CA HIS A 103 -7.52 18.90 0.81
C HIS A 103 -7.70 20.17 -0.05
N GLU A 104 -7.55 20.04 -1.36
CA GLU A 104 -7.65 21.15 -2.30
C GLU A 104 -9.09 21.21 -2.81
N GLU A 105 -9.93 21.95 -2.07
CA GLU A 105 -11.00 22.83 -2.54
C GLU A 105 -11.99 23.11 -1.39
N GLY A 106 -11.53 23.82 -0.36
CA GLY A 106 -12.37 24.68 0.49
C GLY A 106 -13.50 24.03 1.30
N ASN A 107 -13.56 22.70 1.41
CA ASN A 107 -14.57 22.01 2.21
C ASN A 107 -13.92 20.85 2.97
N ASP A 108 -13.33 21.20 4.13
CA ASP A 108 -12.49 20.35 5.00
C ASP A 108 -13.20 19.09 5.55
N GLU A 109 -14.48 18.90 5.25
CA GLU A 109 -15.31 17.81 5.77
C GLU A 109 -15.33 16.56 4.85
N TYR A 110 -14.86 16.68 3.60
CA TYR A 110 -15.21 15.68 2.58
C TYR A 110 -14.56 14.30 2.74
N CYS A 111 -13.64 14.07 3.68
CA CYS A 111 -12.99 12.75 3.86
C CYS A 111 -13.03 12.16 5.26
N LEU A 112 -13.79 12.76 6.18
CA LEU A 112 -13.91 12.26 7.55
C LEU A 112 -15.25 11.60 7.84
N THR A 113 -16.11 11.41 6.84
CA THR A 113 -17.31 10.58 7.01
C THR A 113 -16.91 9.11 7.13
N THR A 114 -17.50 8.37 8.07
CA THR A 114 -17.24 6.94 8.29
C THR A 114 -17.36 6.09 7.00
N GLU A 115 -18.31 6.42 6.11
CA GLU A 115 -18.48 5.71 4.83
C GLU A 115 -17.25 5.83 3.93
N LYS A 116 -16.75 7.04 3.71
CA LYS A 116 -15.58 7.29 2.84
C LYS A 116 -14.31 6.72 3.43
N VAL A 117 -14.13 6.87 4.74
CA VAL A 117 -13.00 6.30 5.47
C VAL A 117 -13.01 4.77 5.39
N SER A 118 -14.19 4.15 5.52
CA SER A 118 -14.36 2.70 5.31
C SER A 118 -13.98 2.26 3.90
N LYS A 119 -14.35 3.05 2.87
CA LYS A 119 -13.97 2.77 1.48
C LYS A 119 -12.46 2.91 1.26
N CYS A 120 -11.83 3.93 1.83
CA CYS A 120 -10.38 4.12 1.79
C CYS A 120 -9.64 2.94 2.43
N PHE A 121 -10.11 2.50 3.60
CA PHE A 121 -9.61 1.30 4.26
C PHE A 121 -9.74 0.04 3.39
N ARG A 122 -10.92 -0.20 2.80
CA ARG A 122 -11.17 -1.38 1.95
C ARG A 122 -10.24 -1.44 0.74
N SER A 123 -10.04 -0.32 0.04
CA SER A 123 -9.11 -0.25 -1.10
C SER A 123 -7.66 -0.55 -0.65
N ALA A 124 -7.25 -0.08 0.53
CA ALA A 124 -5.93 -0.39 1.09
C ALA A 124 -5.79 -1.87 1.48
N GLU A 125 -6.83 -2.45 2.10
CA GLU A 125 -6.88 -3.87 2.49
C GLU A 125 -6.84 -4.79 1.26
N GLU A 126 -7.58 -4.45 0.20
CA GLU A 126 -7.59 -5.20 -1.06
C GLU A 126 -6.19 -5.25 -1.70
N VAL A 127 -5.56 -4.08 -1.87
CA VAL A 127 -4.19 -3.99 -2.41
C VAL A 127 -3.21 -4.78 -1.54
N HIS A 128 -3.28 -4.62 -0.22
CA HIS A 128 -2.42 -5.38 0.68
C HIS A 128 -2.62 -6.90 0.52
N SER A 129 -3.88 -7.36 0.38
CA SER A 129 -4.19 -8.78 0.17
C SER A 129 -3.66 -9.32 -1.16
N ILE A 130 -3.74 -8.55 -2.25
CA ILE A 130 -3.18 -8.93 -3.56
C ILE A 130 -1.67 -9.20 -3.44
N VAL A 131 -0.99 -8.37 -2.65
CA VAL A 131 0.46 -8.38 -2.49
C VAL A 131 0.92 -9.44 -1.48
N ALA A 132 0.25 -9.57 -0.34
CA ALA A 132 0.61 -10.48 0.75
C ALA A 132 0.34 -11.96 0.42
N LYS A 133 -0.62 -12.24 -0.47
CA LYS A 133 -0.94 -13.59 -0.94
C LYS A 133 -0.50 -13.75 -2.41
N PRO A 134 0.75 -14.14 -2.69
CA PRO A 134 1.09 -14.60 -4.04
C PRO A 134 0.25 -15.84 -4.36
N VAL A 135 -0.29 -15.93 -5.58
CA VAL A 135 -1.02 -17.11 -6.04
C VAL A 135 -0.12 -18.33 -5.85
N SER A 136 -0.58 -19.28 -5.05
CA SER A 136 0.05 -20.59 -4.95
C SER A 136 -0.16 -21.31 -6.29
N GLY A 137 0.87 -21.38 -7.12
CA GLY A 137 0.88 -22.17 -8.35
C GLY A 137 0.96 -21.35 -9.64
N LEU A 138 2.18 -21.21 -10.14
CA LEU A 138 2.53 -21.38 -11.55
C LEU A 138 3.70 -22.38 -11.59
#